data_AF-A0A9P5P4U7-F1
#
_entry.id   AF-A0A9P5P4U7-F1
#
_cell.length_a   1.000
_cell.length_b   1.000
_cell.length_c   1.000
_cell.angle_alpha   90.00
_cell.angle_beta   90.00
_cell.angle_gamma   90.00
#
_symmetry.space_group_name_H-M   'P 1'
#
loop_
_entity.id
_entity.type
_entity.pdbx_description
1 polymer ?
#
loop_
_entity_poly.entity_id
_entity_poly.type
_entity_poly.pdbx_seq_one_letter_code
_entity_poly.pdbx_strand_id
1 'polypeptide(L)' 'MANDFVTAAGGYLNNPNATSSCEYCEYAVGDEFYTPLNISYDNRWRDVFIVFAFFVFNVIVTIIASRYLRYAKR' A
#
# COMPACT_ATOMS: atom_id res chain seq x y z
N MET A 1 0.12 -35.47 0.78
CA MET A 1 -0.38 -34.86 2.03
C MET A 1 -0.33 -33.35 1.82
N ALA A 2 -1.47 -32.72 1.57
CA ALA A 2 -1.50 -31.27 1.27
C ALA A 2 -0.96 -30.42 2.43
N ASN A 3 -1.12 -30.91 3.67
CA ASN A 3 -0.58 -30.28 4.88
C ASN A 3 0.95 -30.17 4.90
N ASP A 4 1.69 -31.15 4.39
CA ASP A 4 3.16 -31.07 4.33
C ASP A 4 3.63 -29.98 3.36
N PHE A 5 2.89 -29.80 2.27
CA PHE A 5 3.18 -28.78 1.26
C PHE A 5 3.00 -27.36 1.83
N VAL A 6 1.94 -27.13 2.61
CA VAL A 6 1.68 -25.83 3.25
C VAL A 6 2.66 -25.54 4.38
N THR A 7 3.08 -26.58 5.13
CA THR A 7 4.11 -26.43 6.17
C THR A 7 5.48 -26.04 5.56
N ALA A 8 5.78 -26.53 4.35
CA ALA A 8 7.03 -26.24 3.66
C ALA A 8 7.02 -24.94 2.82
N ALA A 9 5.89 -24.62 2.18
CA ALA A 9 5.76 -23.48 1.27
C ALA A 9 5.30 -22.18 1.97
N GLY A 10 4.78 -22.27 3.21
CA GLY A 10 4.07 -21.15 3.86
C GLY A 10 2.60 -21.06 3.40
N GLY A 11 1.83 -20.16 4.00
CA GLY A 11 0.39 -20.02 3.73
C GLY A 11 -0.52 -20.95 4.54
N TYR A 12 -1.80 -21.06 4.16
CA TYR A 12 -2.79 -21.92 4.82
C TYR A 12 -3.74 -22.59 3.81
N LEU A 13 -4.37 -23.69 4.23
CA LEU A 13 -5.45 -24.35 3.49
C LEU A 13 -6.79 -23.91 4.06
N ASN A 14 -7.71 -23.47 3.20
CA ASN A 14 -9.08 -23.16 3.61
C ASN A 14 -9.84 -24.44 4.03
N ASN A 15 -9.53 -25.58 3.39
CA ASN A 15 -10.07 -26.88 3.79
C ASN A 15 -8.98 -27.96 3.87
N PRO A 16 -8.51 -28.32 5.08
CA PRO A 16 -7.44 -29.31 5.27
C PRO A 16 -7.86 -30.76 4.96
N ASN A 17 -9.15 -31.02 4.71
CA ASN A 17 -9.69 -32.35 4.39
C ASN A 17 -10.04 -32.51 2.90
N ALA A 18 -9.86 -31.47 2.08
CA ALA A 18 -10.15 -31.55 0.65
C ALA A 18 -9.03 -32.31 -0.08
N THR A 19 -9.36 -33.51 -0.59
CA THR A 19 -8.43 -34.40 -1.30
C THR A 19 -8.35 -34.16 -2.81
N SER A 20 -9.36 -33.50 -3.40
CA SER A 20 -9.46 -33.21 -4.83
C SER A 20 -9.43 -31.71 -5.18
N SER A 21 -9.75 -30.83 -4.23
CA SER A 21 -9.80 -29.38 -4.42
C SER A 21 -9.09 -28.68 -3.25
N CYS A 22 -7.76 -28.70 -3.25
CA CYS A 22 -6.95 -27.99 -2.25
C CYS A 22 -7.06 -26.47 -2.48
N GLU A 23 -7.85 -25.80 -1.67
CA GLU A 23 -7.96 -24.35 -1.61
C GLU A 23 -6.78 -23.78 -0.82
N TYR A 24 -5.65 -23.59 -1.50
CA TYR A 24 -4.44 -23.00 -0.95
C TYR A 24 -4.49 -21.46 -1.02
N CYS A 25 -4.20 -20.81 0.10
CA CYS A 25 -4.08 -19.36 0.20
C CYS A 25 -2.69 -19.00 0.75
N GLU A 26 -1.94 -18.21 -0.01
CA GLU A 26 -0.57 -17.81 0.34
C GLU A 26 -0.54 -16.81 1.51
N TYR A 27 -1.57 -15.97 1.65
CA TYR A 27 -1.69 -14.95 2.70
C TYR A 27 -3.08 -14.98 3.32
N ALA A 28 -3.18 -14.98 4.65
CA ALA A 28 -4.47 -14.95 5.36
C ALA A 28 -4.99 -13.52 5.55
N VAL A 29 -4.07 -12.59 5.72
CA VAL A 29 -4.37 -11.18 5.97
C VAL A 29 -3.53 -10.35 5.02
N GLY A 30 -4.13 -9.33 4.38
CA GLY A 30 -3.40 -8.44 3.48
C GLY A 30 -2.20 -7.76 4.14
N ASP A 31 -2.23 -7.60 5.47
CA ASP A 31 -1.11 -7.09 6.27
C ASP A 31 0.14 -7.97 6.19
N GLU A 32 -0.01 -9.29 6.04
CA GLU A 32 1.11 -10.23 5.90
C GLU A 32 1.86 -10.01 4.58
N PHE A 33 1.16 -9.61 3.52
CA PHE A 33 1.78 -9.23 2.25
C PHE A 33 2.62 -7.95 2.37
N TYR A 34 2.24 -7.02 3.25
CA TYR A 34 2.95 -5.75 3.45
C TYR A 34 4.18 -5.88 4.38
N THR A 35 4.28 -6.96 5.16
CA THR A 35 5.43 -7.20 6.06
C THR A 35 6.78 -7.32 5.34
N PRO A 36 6.96 -8.09 4.24
CA PRO A 36 8.24 -8.11 3.51
C PRO A 36 8.55 -6.78 2.80
N LEU A 37 7.53 -5.97 2.50
CA LEU A 37 7.71 -4.65 1.88
C LEU A 37 8.02 -3.55 2.92
N ASN A 38 8.08 -3.89 4.22
CA ASN A 38 8.34 -2.96 5.32
C ASN A 38 7.35 -1.78 5.36
N ILE A 39 6.17 -1.95 4.77
CA ILE A 39 5.09 -0.95 4.74
C ILE A 39 4.20 -1.23 5.93
N SER A 40 4.34 -0.43 6.98
CA SER A 40 3.53 -0.56 8.19
C SER A 40 2.19 0.17 8.00
N TYR A 41 1.08 -0.53 8.27
CA TYR A 41 -0.29 -0.02 8.12
C TYR A 41 -0.55 1.24 8.98
N ASP A 42 0.23 1.44 10.04
CA ASP A 42 0.18 2.60 10.93
C ASP A 42 0.63 3.89 10.26
N ASN A 43 1.50 3.80 9.25
CA ASN A 43 2.15 4.94 8.62
C ASN A 43 1.37 5.54 7.44
N ARG A 44 0.30 4.87 6.99
CA ARG A 44 -0.43 5.26 5.76
C ARG A 44 -0.85 6.72 5.74
N TRP A 45 -1.27 7.25 6.89
CA TRP A 45 -1.79 8.61 7.00
C TRP A 45 -0.68 9.64 6.88
N ARG A 46 0.52 9.33 7.35
CA ARG A 46 1.70 10.20 7.19
C ARG A 46 2.08 10.31 5.72
N ASP A 47 2.13 9.18 5.01
CA ASP A 47 2.56 9.15 3.61
C ASP A 47 1.55 9.87 2.70
N VAL A 48 0.24 9.66 2.93
CA VAL A 48 -0.84 10.42 2.26
C VAL A 48 -0.73 11.92 2.54
N PHE A 49 -0.44 12.30 3.79
CA PHE A 49 -0.31 13.70 4.17
C PHE A 49 0.90 14.37 3.53
N ILE A 50 2.03 13.68 3.39
CA ILE A 50 3.24 14.22 2.74
C ILE A 50 2.94 14.56 1.27
N VAL A 51 2.27 13.67 0.55
CA VAL A 51 1.88 13.91 -0.86
C VAL A 51 0.88 15.07 -0.95
N PHE A 52 -0.10 15.11 -0.04
CA PHE A 52 -1.06 16.20 0.02
C PHE A 52 -0.40 17.56 0.29
N ALA A 53 0.53 17.63 1.25
CA ALA A 53 1.27 18.84 1.58
C ALA A 53 2.13 19.32 0.39
N PHE A 54 2.77 18.41 -0.34
CA PHE A 54 3.50 18.74 -1.56
C PHE A 54 2.59 19.35 -2.64
N PHE A 55 1.41 18.76 -2.86
CA PHE A 55 0.44 19.30 -3.80
C PHE A 55 0.00 20.72 -3.42
N VAL A 56 -0.39 20.95 -2.16
CA VAL A 56 -0.80 22.27 -1.66
C VAL A 56 0.31 23.30 -1.82
N PHE A 57 1.55 22.94 -1.47
CA PHE A 57 2.70 23.82 -1.63
C PHE A 57 2.90 24.25 -3.09
N ASN A 58 2.86 23.31 -4.04
CA ASN A 58 3.01 23.61 -5.46
C ASN A 58 1.89 24.49 -6.00
N VAL A 59 0.64 24.27 -5.56
CA VAL A 59 -0.50 25.12 -5.93
C VAL A 59 -0.29 26.54 -5.42
N ILE A 60 0.12 26.72 -4.15
CA ILE A 60 0.39 28.03 -3.56
C ILE A 60 1.51 28.75 -4.33
N VAL A 61 2.63 28.07 -4.60
CA VAL A 61 3.75 28.63 -5.37
C VAL A 61 3.30 29.06 -6.76
N THR A 62 2.48 28.25 -7.45
CA THR A 62 1.95 28.57 -8.78
C THR A 62 1.03 29.80 -8.76
N ILE A 63 0.17 29.93 -7.74
CA ILE A 63 -0.70 31.09 -7.56
C ILE A 63 0.12 32.35 -7.26
N ILE A 64 1.12 32.26 -6.38
CA ILE A 64 1.99 33.39 -6.04
C ILE A 64 2.80 33.82 -7.27
N ALA A 65 3.43 32.88 -7.97
CA ALA A 65 4.21 33.15 -9.17
C ALA A 65 3.36 33.79 -10.27
N SER A 66 2.17 33.25 -10.54
CA SER A 66 1.26 33.82 -11.53
C SER A 66 0.79 35.23 -11.13
N ARG A 67 0.51 35.49 -9.85
CA ARG A 67 0.15 36.83 -9.37
C ARG A 67 1.31 37.81 -9.46
N TYR A 68 2.53 37.40 -9.12
CA TYR A 68 3.73 38.22 -9.22
C TYR A 68 4.05 38.58 -10.68
N LEU A 69 3.99 37.60 -11.58
CA LEU A 69 4.19 37.84 -13.01
C LEU A 69 3.12 38.74 -13.62
N ARG A 70 1.86 38.66 -13.16
CA ARG A 70 0.79 39.59 -13.57
C ARG A 70 1.00 41.00 -13.01
N TYR A 71 1.55 41.14 -11.81
CA TYR A 71 1.89 42.43 -11.22
C TYR A 71 3.05 43.11 -11.96
N ALA A 72 4.10 42.35 -12.30
CA ALA A 72 5.27 42.86 -13.04
C ALA A 72 4.97 43.25 -14.49
N LYS A 73 3.84 42.80 -15.06
CA LYS A 73 3.40 43.13 -16.42
C LYS A 73 2.53 44.41 -16.49
N ARG A 74 2.15 44.99 -15.34
CA ARG A 74 1.39 46.24 -15.24
C ARG A 74 2.33 47.39 -14.91
#